data_AF-A0A3D4ZTJ5-F1
#
_entry.id   AF-A0A3D4ZTJ5-F1
#
_cell.length_a   1.000
_cell.length_b   1.000
_cell.length_c   1.000
_cell.angle_alpha   90.00
_cell.angle_beta   90.00
_cell.angle_gamma   90.00
#
_symmetry.space_group_name_H-M   'P 1'
#
loop_
_entity.id
_entity.type
_entity.pdbx_description
1 polymer ?
#
loop_
_entity_poly.entity_id
_entity_poly.type
_entity_poly.pdbx_seq_one_letter_code
_entity_poly.pdbx_strand_id
1 'polypeptide(L)'
;MFYRHLVGASLSLVVIIMAASVVGAQQAGLPPRVIATAPEQFAANVDPGLTSISVTFDRPMTTQGPFGFGSLRWAGVYPSTQDARASWSDDGVTCTLPVTLLPDVTYALTVNTSKGREFVSADGIAALNFALVFATGERTEDDFPPYVVDCTPPQAAEGVDPALSEVTVTFNRPIAPGDHSWVLQQGSGQYPGYRGGPPPTLSADRLSATLPVRLAPNTVYSLGINDIVYFGYKDTKGRPLLPYGWSFKTR
;
A
#
# COMPACT_ATOMS: atom_id res chain seq x y z
N MET A 1 60.15 -61.81 16.34
CA MET A 1 60.04 -60.73 15.33
C MET A 1 59.10 -59.69 15.91
N PHE A 2 59.65 -58.66 16.54
CA PHE A 2 58.90 -57.70 17.37
C PHE A 2 58.31 -56.57 16.51
N TYR A 3 57.04 -56.24 16.76
CA TYR A 3 56.26 -55.21 16.08
C TYR A 3 56.72 -53.81 16.54
N ARG A 4 57.01 -52.91 15.60
CA ARG A 4 57.37 -51.51 15.86
C ARG A 4 56.10 -50.67 16.08
N HIS A 5 56.13 -49.83 17.11
CA HIS A 5 55.14 -48.77 17.34
C HIS A 5 55.25 -47.67 16.26
N LEU A 6 54.11 -47.28 15.69
CA LEU A 6 53.92 -46.00 14.98
C LEU A 6 52.97 -45.15 15.80
N VAL A 7 53.45 -43.95 16.15
CA VAL A 7 52.78 -42.92 16.93
C VAL A 7 51.69 -42.27 16.06
N GLY A 8 50.44 -42.29 16.51
CA GLY A 8 49.34 -41.59 15.87
C GLY A 8 49.38 -40.10 16.19
N ALA A 9 49.58 -39.26 15.18
CA ALA A 9 49.36 -37.82 15.29
C ALA A 9 47.86 -37.54 15.21
N SER A 10 47.28 -37.00 16.29
CA SER A 10 45.90 -36.48 16.28
C SER A 10 45.88 -35.11 15.62
N LEU A 11 45.19 -34.98 14.49
CA LEU A 11 44.80 -33.69 13.93
C LEU A 11 43.58 -33.17 14.72
N SER A 12 43.76 -32.14 15.53
CA SER A 12 42.66 -31.37 16.09
C SER A 12 42.09 -30.44 15.02
N LEU A 13 40.89 -30.75 14.52
CA LEU A 13 40.10 -29.86 13.68
C LEU A 13 39.57 -28.71 14.56
N VAL A 14 40.16 -27.52 14.44
CA VAL A 14 39.59 -26.29 15.01
C VAL A 14 38.50 -25.80 14.07
N VAL A 15 37.24 -26.04 14.42
CA VAL A 15 36.08 -25.41 13.77
C VAL A 15 35.95 -24.01 14.34
N ILE A 16 36.44 -23.01 13.62
CA ILE A 16 36.15 -21.61 13.91
C ILE A 16 34.72 -21.35 13.42
N ILE A 17 33.76 -21.39 14.34
CA ILE A 17 32.40 -20.92 14.08
C ILE A 17 32.47 -19.40 14.05
N MET A 18 32.57 -18.82 12.85
CA MET A 18 32.27 -17.42 12.62
C MET A 18 30.77 -17.24 12.91
N ALA A 19 30.43 -16.79 14.12
CA ALA A 19 29.11 -16.27 14.40
C ALA A 19 28.93 -15.03 13.53
N ALA A 20 28.20 -15.16 12.42
CA ALA A 20 27.68 -14.01 11.70
C ALA A 20 26.80 -13.26 12.70
N SER A 21 27.26 -12.09 13.12
CA SER A 21 26.44 -11.14 13.84
C SER A 21 25.23 -10.86 12.97
N VAL A 22 24.08 -11.41 13.36
CA VAL A 22 22.79 -10.93 12.91
C VAL A 22 22.70 -9.53 13.50
N VAL A 23 23.21 -8.54 12.76
CA VAL A 23 22.80 -7.15 12.95
C VAL A 23 21.29 -7.20 12.84
N GLY A 24 20.62 -7.06 13.98
CA GLY A 24 19.17 -7.05 14.02
C GLY A 24 18.71 -5.98 13.07
N ALA A 25 18.11 -6.37 11.95
CA ALA A 25 17.37 -5.42 11.13
C ALA A 25 16.38 -4.77 12.09
N GLN A 26 16.49 -3.45 12.25
CA GLN A 26 15.49 -2.62 12.93
C GLN A 26 14.14 -3.15 12.48
N GLN A 27 13.29 -3.63 13.40
CA GLN A 27 11.96 -4.09 13.03
C GLN A 27 11.27 -2.90 12.35
N ALA A 28 11.06 -2.98 11.05
CA ALA A 28 10.33 -1.95 10.34
C ALA A 28 8.94 -1.88 10.99
N GLY A 29 8.56 -0.69 11.46
CA GLY A 29 7.18 -0.43 11.87
C GLY A 29 6.25 -0.58 10.67
N LEU A 30 4.93 -0.65 10.94
CA LEU A 30 3.94 -0.56 9.86
C LEU A 30 4.16 0.73 9.05
N PRO A 31 3.96 0.73 7.73
CA PRO A 31 4.13 1.92 6.91
C PRO A 31 3.13 3.04 7.27
N PRO A 32 3.45 4.31 6.98
CA PRO A 32 2.50 5.41 7.11
C PRO A 32 1.28 5.21 6.22
N ARG A 33 0.15 5.74 6.67
CA ARG A 33 -1.10 5.69 5.90
C ARG A 33 -1.85 7.00 5.99
N VAL A 34 -2.66 7.26 4.98
CA VAL A 34 -3.67 8.32 5.00
C VAL A 34 -4.79 7.90 5.95
N ILE A 35 -5.17 8.80 6.86
CA ILE A 35 -6.29 8.58 7.81
C ILE A 35 -7.44 9.57 7.62
N ALA A 36 -7.20 10.68 6.93
CA ALA A 36 -8.23 11.64 6.57
C ALA A 36 -7.86 12.41 5.30
N THR A 37 -8.87 12.86 4.58
CA THR A 37 -8.74 13.79 3.46
C THR A 37 -9.81 14.86 3.54
N ALA A 38 -9.49 16.05 3.02
CA ALA A 38 -10.47 17.10 2.78
C ALA A 38 -10.33 17.56 1.31
N PRO A 39 -11.34 17.37 0.46
CA PRO A 39 -12.62 16.67 0.70
C PRO A 39 -12.45 15.21 1.12
N GLU A 40 -13.47 14.65 1.77
CA GLU A 40 -13.52 13.22 2.07
C GLU A 40 -13.52 12.39 0.78
N GLN A 41 -13.03 11.15 0.88
CA GLN A 41 -13.07 10.20 -0.22
C GLN A 41 -14.51 10.03 -0.73
N PHE A 42 -14.70 10.17 -2.04
CA PHE A 42 -16.00 10.13 -2.74
C PHE A 42 -16.97 11.26 -2.37
N ALA A 43 -16.48 12.37 -1.82
CA ALA A 43 -17.32 13.56 -1.61
C ALA A 43 -17.89 14.06 -2.95
N ALA A 44 -19.20 14.21 -3.00
CA ALA A 44 -19.94 14.88 -4.07
C ALA A 44 -20.31 16.31 -3.63
N ASN A 45 -20.75 17.15 -4.58
CA ASN A 45 -21.15 18.53 -4.31
C ASN A 45 -20.09 19.37 -3.58
N VAL A 46 -18.80 19.07 -3.80
CA VAL A 46 -17.70 19.88 -3.28
C VAL A 46 -17.80 21.29 -3.91
N ASP A 47 -17.67 22.33 -3.10
CA ASP A 47 -17.70 23.71 -3.59
C ASP A 47 -16.57 23.92 -4.62
N PRO A 48 -16.87 24.29 -5.89
CA PRO A 48 -15.85 24.62 -6.88
C PRO A 48 -14.96 25.79 -6.47
N GLY A 49 -15.41 26.63 -5.52
CA GLY A 49 -14.64 27.70 -4.90
C GLY A 49 -13.59 27.23 -3.88
N LEU A 50 -13.53 25.93 -3.57
CA LEU A 50 -12.50 25.36 -2.70
C LEU A 50 -11.11 25.57 -3.33
N THR A 51 -10.21 26.20 -2.58
CA THR A 51 -8.88 26.62 -3.07
C THR A 51 -7.74 25.68 -2.65
N SER A 52 -8.01 24.73 -1.76
CA SER A 52 -7.05 23.72 -1.35
C SER A 52 -7.72 22.39 -0.98
N ILE A 53 -6.97 21.31 -1.13
CA ILE A 53 -7.31 20.00 -0.57
C ILE A 53 -6.22 19.57 0.40
N SER A 54 -6.52 18.66 1.32
CA SER A 54 -5.54 18.13 2.26
C SER A 54 -5.61 16.62 2.42
N VAL A 55 -4.46 16.04 2.80
CA VAL A 55 -4.29 14.64 3.16
C VAL A 55 -3.57 14.59 4.51
N THR A 56 -4.18 13.92 5.47
CA THR A 56 -3.63 13.73 6.82
C THR A 56 -3.15 12.28 7.00
N PHE A 57 -1.91 12.14 7.47
CA PHE A 57 -1.26 10.88 7.75
C PHE A 57 -1.40 10.49 9.23
N ASP A 58 -1.24 9.20 9.51
CA ASP A 58 -1.28 8.66 10.88
C ASP A 58 -0.08 9.05 11.76
N ARG A 59 0.89 9.76 11.20
CA ARG A 59 2.12 10.17 11.89
C ARG A 59 2.81 11.32 11.15
N PRO A 60 3.79 11.99 11.79
CA PRO A 60 4.65 12.96 11.13
C PRO A 60 5.44 12.35 9.97
N MET A 61 5.45 13.08 8.85
CA MET A 61 6.15 12.72 7.62
C MET A 61 7.40 13.57 7.44
N THR A 62 8.28 13.15 6.53
CA THR A 62 9.40 13.99 6.10
C THR A 62 8.85 15.17 5.30
N THR A 63 9.08 16.39 5.79
CA THR A 63 8.57 17.64 5.18
C THR A 63 9.59 18.34 4.29
N GLN A 64 10.84 17.87 4.30
CA GLN A 64 11.96 18.41 3.52
C GLN A 64 12.23 17.52 2.30
N GLY A 65 12.43 18.13 1.12
CA GLY A 65 12.73 17.42 -0.13
C GLY A 65 11.53 17.32 -1.08
N PRO A 66 11.67 16.60 -2.21
CA PRO A 66 10.62 16.49 -3.21
C PRO A 66 9.51 15.57 -2.71
N PHE A 67 8.32 16.13 -2.54
CA PHE A 67 7.07 15.40 -2.33
C PHE A 67 6.01 15.97 -3.28
N GLY A 68 5.01 15.16 -3.61
CA GLY A 68 3.96 15.61 -4.52
C GLY A 68 2.92 14.54 -4.76
N PHE A 69 1.71 14.99 -5.07
CA PHE A 69 0.61 14.13 -5.43
C PHE A 69 0.74 13.66 -6.89
N GLY A 70 0.38 12.40 -7.14
CA GLY A 70 0.32 11.83 -8.47
C GLY A 70 -1.02 12.12 -9.15
N SER A 71 -1.05 12.06 -10.48
CA SER A 71 -2.29 12.17 -11.25
C SER A 71 -2.89 10.80 -11.52
N LEU A 72 -4.18 10.61 -11.24
CA LEU A 72 -4.92 9.38 -11.56
C LEU A 72 -5.88 9.62 -12.74
N ARG A 73 -5.31 9.90 -13.92
CA ARG A 73 -6.03 10.44 -15.09
C ARG A 73 -7.23 9.63 -15.57
N TRP A 74 -7.24 8.31 -15.35
CA TRP A 74 -8.35 7.47 -15.75
C TRP A 74 -9.55 7.54 -14.80
N ALA A 75 -9.34 8.02 -13.56
CA ALA A 75 -10.39 8.15 -12.55
C ALA A 75 -10.96 9.58 -12.47
N GLY A 76 -10.18 10.59 -12.90
CA GLY A 76 -10.61 11.98 -12.85
C GLY A 76 -9.52 12.97 -13.28
N VAL A 77 -9.88 14.24 -13.26
CA VAL A 77 -8.97 15.35 -13.55
C VAL A 77 -8.03 15.58 -12.36
N TYR A 78 -6.76 15.91 -12.62
CA TYR A 78 -5.87 16.33 -11.54
C TYR A 78 -6.25 17.74 -11.07
N PRO A 79 -6.45 18.01 -9.77
CA PRO A 79 -7.12 19.23 -9.31
C PRO A 79 -6.26 20.49 -9.28
N SER A 80 -5.02 20.42 -9.78
CA SER A 80 -4.04 21.49 -9.60
C SER A 80 -3.22 21.76 -10.87
N THR A 81 -2.53 22.90 -10.88
CA THR A 81 -1.64 23.32 -11.96
C THR A 81 -0.22 22.76 -11.73
N GLN A 82 0.62 22.78 -12.77
CA GLN A 82 2.01 22.31 -12.65
C GLN A 82 2.85 23.16 -11.67
N ASP A 83 2.50 24.43 -11.50
CA ASP A 83 3.24 25.37 -10.65
C ASP A 83 2.79 25.38 -9.19
N ALA A 84 1.64 24.75 -8.89
CA ALA A 84 1.19 24.60 -7.52
C ALA A 84 2.22 23.78 -6.71
N ARG A 85 2.40 24.20 -5.45
CA ARG A 85 3.30 23.55 -4.51
C ARG A 85 2.48 23.13 -3.30
N ALA A 86 2.55 21.85 -2.98
CA ALA A 86 1.98 21.36 -1.75
C ALA A 86 2.81 21.84 -0.55
N SER A 87 2.18 21.99 0.60
CA SER A 87 2.82 22.42 1.85
C SER A 87 2.42 21.51 3.01
N TRP A 88 3.25 21.47 4.04
CA TRP A 88 2.99 20.69 5.25
C TRP A 88 2.48 21.58 6.38
N SER A 89 1.63 21.04 7.23
CA SER A 89 1.36 21.57 8.56
C SER A 89 2.63 21.54 9.43
N ASP A 90 2.68 22.38 10.48
CA ASP A 90 3.85 22.53 11.35
C ASP A 90 4.24 21.21 12.05
N ASP A 91 3.26 20.37 12.37
CA ASP A 91 3.46 19.04 12.96
C ASP A 91 3.84 17.96 11.93
N GLY A 92 3.86 18.31 10.64
CA GLY A 92 4.24 17.42 9.55
C GLY A 92 3.26 16.27 9.27
N VAL A 93 2.03 16.34 9.79
CA VAL A 93 1.04 15.24 9.62
C VAL A 93 0.07 15.49 8.46
N THR A 94 -0.11 16.75 8.03
CA THR A 94 -1.07 17.10 6.97
C THR A 94 -0.37 17.79 5.81
N CYS A 95 -0.54 17.24 4.61
CA CYS A 95 -0.07 17.86 3.37
C CYS A 95 -1.24 18.51 2.63
N THR A 96 -1.11 19.79 2.28
CA THR A 96 -2.13 20.60 1.61
C THR A 96 -1.69 20.92 0.19
N LEU A 97 -2.55 20.68 -0.79
CA LEU A 97 -2.34 21.03 -2.20
C LEU A 97 -3.27 22.20 -2.58
N PRO A 98 -2.74 23.33 -3.07
CA PRO A 98 -3.55 24.36 -3.72
C PRO A 98 -4.23 23.81 -4.97
N VAL A 99 -5.51 24.11 -5.18
CA VAL A 99 -6.30 23.59 -6.30
C VAL A 99 -7.05 24.69 -7.04
N THR A 100 -7.49 24.38 -8.25
CA THR A 100 -8.43 25.21 -9.00
C THR A 100 -9.46 24.28 -9.58
N LEU A 101 -10.68 24.37 -9.06
CA LEU A 101 -11.76 23.45 -9.41
C LEU A 101 -12.74 24.13 -10.38
N LEU A 102 -13.31 23.33 -11.26
CA LEU A 102 -14.39 23.68 -12.17
C LEU A 102 -15.67 23.06 -11.64
N PRO A 103 -16.84 23.68 -11.83
CA PRO A 103 -18.13 23.06 -11.50
C PRO A 103 -18.34 21.75 -12.26
N ASP A 104 -19.05 20.80 -11.64
CA ASP A 104 -19.48 19.55 -12.27
C ASP A 104 -18.33 18.65 -12.81
N VAL A 105 -17.20 18.62 -12.11
CA VAL A 105 -16.01 17.81 -12.48
C VAL A 105 -15.68 16.78 -11.40
N THR A 106 -15.29 15.58 -11.84
CA THR A 106 -14.69 14.55 -10.98
C THR A 106 -13.17 14.68 -10.99
N TYR A 107 -12.58 14.79 -9.81
CA TYR A 107 -11.16 14.94 -9.58
C TYR A 107 -10.55 13.67 -9.00
N ALA A 108 -9.31 13.38 -9.38
CA ALA A 108 -8.56 12.25 -8.86
C ALA A 108 -7.05 12.51 -8.77
N LEU A 109 -6.46 12.09 -7.66
CA LEU A 109 -5.02 12.14 -7.42
C LEU A 109 -4.55 10.96 -6.56
N THR A 110 -3.24 10.75 -6.48
CA THR A 110 -2.65 9.69 -5.65
C THR A 110 -1.66 10.24 -4.63
N VAL A 111 -1.59 9.56 -3.50
CA VAL A 111 -0.48 9.59 -2.56
C VAL A 111 0.37 8.36 -2.86
N ASN A 112 1.62 8.59 -3.28
CA ASN A 112 2.53 7.55 -3.76
C ASN A 112 1.92 6.67 -4.88
N THR A 113 2.68 5.65 -5.28
CA THR A 113 2.27 4.49 -6.09
C THR A 113 2.89 3.24 -5.43
N SER A 114 2.66 2.04 -5.97
CA SER A 114 3.33 0.83 -5.41
C SER A 114 4.86 0.91 -5.44
N LYS A 115 5.44 1.82 -6.24
CA LYS A 115 6.88 2.09 -6.33
C LYS A 115 7.27 3.49 -5.84
N GLY A 116 6.30 4.30 -5.45
CA GLY A 116 6.47 5.71 -5.10
C GLY A 116 7.13 5.89 -3.74
N ARG A 117 7.89 6.97 -3.60
CA ARG A 117 8.62 7.34 -2.37
C ARG A 117 8.55 8.85 -2.11
N GLU A 118 7.50 9.50 -2.60
CA GLU A 118 7.28 10.94 -2.50
C GLU A 118 6.84 11.33 -1.09
N PHE A 119 6.00 10.50 -0.45
CA PHE A 119 5.60 10.63 0.94
C PHE A 119 6.25 9.52 1.78
N VAL A 120 7.17 9.90 2.67
CA VAL A 120 7.93 8.98 3.55
C VAL A 120 7.89 9.46 5.00
N SER A 121 7.86 8.54 5.96
CA SER A 121 8.01 8.88 7.38
C SER A 121 9.41 9.43 7.69
N ALA A 122 9.58 9.97 8.90
CA ALA A 122 10.90 10.35 9.41
C ALA A 122 11.90 9.18 9.42
N ASP A 123 11.43 7.94 9.59
CA ASP A 123 12.25 6.71 9.56
C ASP A 123 12.52 6.19 8.13
N GLY A 124 12.10 6.94 7.09
CA GLY A 124 12.37 6.59 5.69
C GLY A 124 11.46 5.50 5.10
N ILE A 125 10.36 5.16 5.79
CA ILE A 125 9.36 4.18 5.31
C ILE A 125 8.35 4.91 4.41
N ALA A 126 8.15 4.40 3.19
CA ALA A 126 7.18 4.98 2.26
C ALA A 126 5.74 4.77 2.74
N ALA A 127 4.93 5.81 2.62
CA ALA A 127 3.49 5.70 2.84
C ALA A 127 2.87 4.75 1.82
N LEU A 128 1.83 4.02 2.25
CA LEU A 128 1.05 3.17 1.36
C LEU A 128 0.40 3.97 0.25
N ASN A 129 0.22 3.35 -0.92
CA ASN A 129 -0.51 3.98 -2.01
C ASN A 129 -1.97 4.24 -1.62
N PHE A 130 -2.45 5.42 -1.96
CA PHE A 130 -3.83 5.83 -1.71
C PHE A 130 -4.31 6.71 -2.87
N ALA A 131 -5.57 6.55 -3.27
CA ALA A 131 -6.20 7.35 -4.33
C ALA A 131 -7.33 8.19 -3.75
N LEU A 132 -7.21 9.51 -3.86
CA LEU A 132 -8.29 10.44 -3.51
C LEU A 132 -9.15 10.71 -4.75
N VAL A 133 -10.47 10.52 -4.64
CA VAL A 133 -11.45 10.87 -5.67
C VAL A 133 -12.59 11.67 -5.04
N PHE A 134 -12.97 12.80 -5.64
CA PHE A 134 -14.09 13.65 -5.21
C PHE A 134 -14.66 14.41 -6.40
N ALA A 135 -15.77 15.12 -6.22
CA ALA A 135 -16.41 15.85 -7.31
C ALA A 135 -17.16 17.13 -6.88
N THR A 136 -17.17 18.12 -7.77
CA THR A 136 -17.76 19.45 -7.58
C THR A 136 -19.19 19.60 -8.11
N GLY A 137 -19.93 18.49 -8.17
CA GLY A 137 -21.32 18.42 -8.60
C GLY A 137 -22.00 17.18 -8.03
N GLU A 138 -23.28 17.01 -8.33
CA GLU A 138 -24.07 15.88 -7.82
C GLU A 138 -23.53 14.56 -8.37
N ARG A 139 -23.12 13.66 -7.49
CA ARG A 139 -22.73 12.28 -7.79
C ARG A 139 -23.39 11.37 -6.78
N THR A 140 -23.68 10.17 -7.24
CA THR A 140 -24.00 9.01 -6.42
C THR A 140 -22.75 8.16 -6.25
N GLU A 141 -22.79 7.20 -5.32
CA GLU A 141 -21.72 6.21 -5.19
C GLU A 141 -21.44 5.52 -6.53
N ASP A 142 -22.48 5.31 -7.35
CA ASP A 142 -22.35 4.54 -8.58
C ASP A 142 -21.54 5.26 -9.67
N ASP A 143 -21.38 6.58 -9.56
CA ASP A 143 -20.59 7.42 -10.46
C ASP A 143 -19.08 7.33 -10.20
N PHE A 144 -18.67 6.95 -8.99
CA PHE A 144 -17.27 6.76 -8.66
C PHE A 144 -16.76 5.38 -9.13
N PRO A 145 -15.43 5.23 -9.37
CA PRO A 145 -14.85 3.93 -9.65
C PRO A 145 -15.06 2.94 -8.48
N PRO A 146 -15.06 1.62 -8.74
CA PRO A 146 -15.15 0.64 -7.67
C PRO A 146 -13.96 0.77 -6.71
N TYR A 147 -14.18 0.44 -5.43
CA TYR A 147 -13.17 0.58 -4.39
C TYR A 147 -13.27 -0.51 -3.32
N VAL A 148 -12.20 -0.66 -2.53
CA VAL A 148 -12.12 -1.56 -1.39
C VAL A 148 -12.82 -0.93 -0.18
N VAL A 149 -13.77 -1.65 0.41
CA VAL A 149 -14.47 -1.24 1.65
C VAL A 149 -13.90 -1.91 2.89
N ASP A 150 -13.26 -3.06 2.74
CA ASP A 150 -12.67 -3.81 3.85
C ASP A 150 -11.53 -4.73 3.40
N CYS A 151 -10.65 -5.10 4.33
CA CYS A 151 -9.58 -6.06 4.12
C CYS A 151 -9.36 -6.94 5.35
N THR A 152 -8.93 -8.18 5.12
CA THR A 152 -8.54 -9.14 6.16
C THR A 152 -7.13 -9.65 5.85
N PRO A 153 -6.15 -9.45 6.74
CA PRO A 153 -6.23 -8.70 8.01
C PRO A 153 -6.60 -7.22 7.80
N PRO A 154 -7.25 -6.58 8.79
CA PRO A 154 -7.54 -5.15 8.73
C PRO A 154 -6.28 -4.30 8.51
N GLN A 155 -6.46 -3.13 7.90
CA GLN A 155 -5.39 -2.16 7.69
C GLN A 155 -4.68 -1.85 9.01
N ALA A 156 -3.36 -1.94 9.00
CA ALA A 156 -2.48 -1.75 10.15
C ALA A 156 -2.71 -2.75 11.30
N ALA A 157 -3.30 -3.92 11.04
CA ALA A 157 -3.43 -4.96 12.05
C ALA A 157 -2.05 -5.44 12.55
N GLU A 158 -1.91 -5.61 13.86
CA GLU A 158 -0.75 -6.20 14.50
C GLU A 158 -1.11 -7.53 15.15
N GLY A 159 -0.09 -8.36 15.39
CA GLY A 159 -0.27 -9.65 16.04
C GLY A 159 -1.01 -10.69 15.18
N VAL A 160 -1.02 -10.51 13.86
CA VAL A 160 -1.64 -11.46 12.92
C VAL A 160 -0.98 -12.82 13.06
N ASP A 161 -1.78 -13.89 13.08
CA ASP A 161 -1.24 -15.24 13.17
C ASP A 161 -0.45 -15.59 11.90
N PRO A 162 0.84 -15.98 11.98
CA PRO A 162 1.60 -16.40 10.81
C PRO A 162 1.07 -17.68 10.16
N ALA A 163 0.16 -18.41 10.81
CA ALA A 163 -0.57 -19.54 10.22
C ALA A 163 -1.69 -19.12 9.26
N LEU A 164 -2.04 -17.83 9.17
CA LEU A 164 -3.01 -17.33 8.20
C LEU A 164 -2.54 -17.65 6.77
N SER A 165 -3.37 -18.38 6.03
CA SER A 165 -3.03 -18.90 4.69
C SER A 165 -3.59 -18.08 3.54
N GLU A 166 -4.42 -17.09 3.83
CA GLU A 166 -5.03 -16.21 2.82
C GLU A 166 -5.30 -14.81 3.36
N VAL A 167 -5.31 -13.84 2.46
CA VAL A 167 -5.77 -12.47 2.74
C VAL A 167 -6.88 -12.12 1.76
N THR A 168 -7.83 -11.31 2.20
CA THR A 168 -9.04 -10.99 1.43
C THR A 168 -9.27 -9.49 1.41
N VAL A 169 -9.77 -8.98 0.29
CA VAL A 169 -10.33 -7.62 0.19
C VAL A 169 -11.79 -7.72 -0.22
N THR A 170 -12.62 -6.81 0.31
CA THR A 170 -14.04 -6.70 -0.02
C THR A 170 -14.28 -5.39 -0.75
N PHE A 171 -15.10 -5.43 -1.79
CA PHE A 171 -15.42 -4.34 -2.68
C PHE A 171 -16.78 -3.74 -2.37
N ASN A 172 -16.97 -2.47 -2.71
CA ASN A 172 -18.28 -1.83 -2.61
C ASN A 172 -19.31 -2.37 -3.62
N ARG A 173 -18.85 -3.04 -4.69
CA ARG A 173 -19.71 -3.58 -5.75
C ARG A 173 -19.09 -4.79 -6.45
N PRO A 174 -19.89 -5.56 -7.21
CA PRO A 174 -19.38 -6.72 -7.94
C PRO A 174 -18.29 -6.38 -8.95
N ILE A 175 -17.19 -7.10 -8.87
CA ILE A 175 -16.04 -7.01 -9.78
C ILE A 175 -16.19 -8.03 -10.91
N ALA A 176 -15.83 -7.67 -12.14
CA ALA A 176 -15.86 -8.58 -13.27
C ALA A 176 -14.78 -9.67 -13.11
N PRO A 177 -15.05 -10.92 -13.51
CA PRO A 177 -13.99 -11.92 -13.63
C PRO A 177 -12.98 -11.47 -14.71
N GLY A 178 -11.71 -11.81 -14.53
CA GLY A 178 -10.65 -11.41 -15.46
C GLY A 178 -9.27 -11.48 -14.81
N ASP A 179 -8.36 -10.65 -15.31
CA ASP A 179 -7.00 -10.53 -14.77
C ASP A 179 -7.00 -10.08 -13.30
N HIS A 180 -5.90 -10.36 -12.60
CA HIS A 180 -5.71 -9.96 -11.21
C HIS A 180 -4.48 -9.07 -11.09
N SER A 181 -4.52 -8.07 -10.21
CA SER A 181 -3.37 -7.21 -9.91
C SER A 181 -3.21 -7.08 -8.41
N TRP A 182 -2.32 -7.91 -7.86
CA TRP A 182 -1.81 -7.80 -6.49
C TRP A 182 -0.38 -7.30 -6.56
N VAL A 183 -0.09 -6.24 -5.84
CA VAL A 183 1.18 -5.50 -5.97
C VAL A 183 1.89 -5.41 -4.63
N LEU A 184 3.22 -5.53 -4.65
CA LEU A 184 4.06 -5.21 -3.51
C LEU A 184 4.13 -3.69 -3.35
N GLN A 185 3.93 -3.18 -2.14
CA GLN A 185 4.22 -1.78 -1.79
C GLN A 185 5.72 -1.65 -1.47
N GLN A 186 6.50 -1.24 -2.47
CA GLN A 186 7.96 -1.25 -2.37
C GLN A 186 8.47 -0.32 -1.28
N GLY A 187 9.33 -0.85 -0.40
CA GLY A 187 9.90 -0.09 0.72
C GLY A 187 8.99 0.04 1.94
N SER A 188 7.82 -0.61 1.93
CA SER A 188 6.84 -0.53 3.02
C SER A 188 6.60 -1.88 3.72
N GLY A 189 7.13 -3.00 3.21
CA GLY A 189 6.96 -4.33 3.80
C GLY A 189 7.32 -5.46 2.83
N GLN A 190 7.06 -6.70 3.22
CA GLN A 190 7.21 -7.89 2.37
C GLN A 190 5.93 -8.16 1.57
N TYR A 191 6.07 -8.86 0.44
CA TYR A 191 4.92 -9.39 -0.30
C TYR A 191 4.56 -10.77 0.27
N PRO A 192 3.28 -11.04 0.62
CA PRO A 192 2.91 -12.29 1.29
C PRO A 192 2.62 -13.45 0.33
N GLY A 193 2.44 -13.16 -0.98
CA GLY A 193 2.28 -14.20 -2.00
C GLY A 193 3.59 -14.95 -2.27
N TYR A 194 3.48 -16.19 -2.74
CA TYR A 194 4.62 -17.08 -2.95
C TYR A 194 4.59 -17.76 -4.31
N ARG A 195 5.78 -18.04 -4.86
CA ARG A 195 5.92 -18.73 -6.15
C ARG A 195 5.34 -20.14 -6.06
N GLY A 196 4.55 -20.53 -7.06
CA GLY A 196 3.91 -21.85 -7.14
C GLY A 196 2.70 -22.02 -6.22
N GLY A 197 2.23 -20.94 -5.58
CA GLY A 197 0.95 -20.94 -4.87
C GLY A 197 -0.26 -21.00 -5.83
N PRO A 198 -1.45 -21.32 -5.31
CA PRO A 198 -2.68 -21.21 -6.08
C PRO A 198 -2.88 -19.75 -6.58
N PRO A 199 -3.58 -19.57 -7.71
CA PRO A 199 -3.92 -18.23 -8.16
C PRO A 199 -4.87 -17.55 -7.16
N PRO A 200 -4.92 -16.20 -7.15
CA PRO A 200 -5.98 -15.49 -6.46
C PRO A 200 -7.36 -15.91 -6.96
N THR A 201 -8.37 -15.80 -6.10
CA THR A 201 -9.76 -16.15 -6.43
C THR A 201 -10.69 -14.96 -6.22
N LEU A 202 -11.83 -14.99 -6.89
CA LEU A 202 -12.94 -14.06 -6.70
C LEU A 202 -14.12 -14.84 -6.11
N SER A 203 -14.79 -14.26 -5.12
CA SER A 203 -15.99 -14.86 -4.50
C SER A 203 -17.12 -15.02 -5.52
N ALA A 204 -18.08 -15.91 -5.24
CA ALA A 204 -19.20 -16.19 -6.14
C ALA A 204 -20.11 -14.96 -6.37
N ASP A 205 -20.32 -14.14 -5.34
CA ASP A 205 -21.03 -12.85 -5.44
C ASP A 205 -20.18 -11.73 -6.06
N ARG A 206 -18.88 -11.99 -6.27
CA ARG A 206 -17.88 -11.09 -6.84
C ARG A 206 -17.61 -9.84 -6.01
N LEU A 207 -17.92 -9.90 -4.72
CA LEU A 207 -17.68 -8.82 -3.77
C LEU A 207 -16.35 -8.96 -3.03
N SER A 208 -15.65 -10.08 -3.15
CA SER A 208 -14.35 -10.25 -2.48
C SER A 208 -13.34 -10.94 -3.37
N ALA A 209 -12.07 -10.54 -3.25
CA ALA A 209 -10.94 -11.22 -3.86
C ALA A 209 -9.98 -11.74 -2.78
N THR A 210 -9.49 -12.95 -2.96
CA THR A 210 -8.64 -13.66 -1.99
C THR A 210 -7.30 -14.02 -2.61
N LEU A 211 -6.22 -13.72 -1.90
CA LEU A 211 -4.85 -14.07 -2.27
C LEU A 211 -4.32 -15.13 -1.29
N PRO A 212 -3.90 -16.31 -1.76
CA PRO A 212 -3.16 -17.26 -0.95
C PRO A 212 -1.80 -16.70 -0.51
N VAL A 213 -1.45 -16.87 0.76
CA VAL A 213 -0.23 -16.31 1.36
C VAL A 213 0.58 -17.33 2.14
N ARG A 214 1.86 -16.99 2.38
CA ARG A 214 2.71 -17.64 3.38
C ARG A 214 3.35 -16.56 4.21
N LEU A 215 3.12 -16.65 5.52
CA LEU A 215 3.59 -15.63 6.45
C LEU A 215 4.72 -16.17 7.32
N ALA A 216 5.69 -15.33 7.61
CA ALA A 216 6.70 -15.54 8.61
C ALA A 216 6.30 -14.82 9.91
N PRO A 217 6.69 -15.31 11.09
CA PRO A 217 6.46 -14.61 12.35
C PRO A 217 7.15 -13.25 12.37
N ASN A 218 6.63 -12.33 13.17
CA ASN A 218 7.20 -10.99 13.39
C ASN A 218 7.62 -10.25 12.11
N THR A 219 6.76 -10.29 11.08
CA THR A 219 7.04 -9.74 9.75
C THR A 219 5.96 -8.73 9.37
N VAL A 220 6.37 -7.58 8.84
CA VAL A 220 5.47 -6.59 8.22
C VAL A 220 5.25 -6.98 6.77
N TYR A 221 3.99 -7.16 6.41
CA TYR A 221 3.52 -7.36 5.05
C TYR A 221 2.84 -6.11 4.56
N SER A 222 3.15 -5.70 3.33
CA SER A 222 2.57 -4.52 2.69
C SER A 222 2.31 -4.81 1.22
N LEU A 223 1.03 -4.78 0.85
CA LEU A 223 0.56 -5.13 -0.46
C LEU A 223 -0.56 -4.19 -0.89
N GLY A 224 -0.91 -4.22 -2.15
CA GLY A 224 -2.08 -3.53 -2.66
C GLY A 224 -2.81 -4.30 -3.73
N ILE A 225 -3.98 -3.81 -4.06
CA ILE A 225 -4.81 -4.27 -5.16
C ILE A 225 -4.93 -3.16 -6.19
N ASN A 226 -4.65 -3.49 -7.46
CA ASN A 226 -4.39 -2.56 -8.55
C ASN A 226 -3.26 -1.53 -8.23
N ASP A 227 -2.86 -0.79 -9.26
CA ASP A 227 -1.98 0.38 -9.16
C ASP A 227 -2.29 1.33 -10.32
N ILE A 228 -1.62 2.49 -10.38
CA ILE A 228 -1.78 3.47 -11.46
C ILE A 228 -1.50 2.90 -12.86
N VAL A 229 -0.75 1.80 -12.98
CA VAL A 229 -0.46 1.11 -14.26
C VAL A 229 -0.94 -0.35 -14.30
N TYR A 230 -1.54 -0.85 -13.22
CA TYR A 230 -2.00 -2.24 -13.11
C TYR A 230 -3.51 -2.28 -12.80
N PHE A 231 -4.31 -2.71 -13.77
CA PHE A 231 -5.77 -2.61 -13.76
C PHE A 231 -6.47 -3.98 -13.85
N GLY A 232 -5.95 -5.00 -13.17
CA GLY A 232 -6.52 -6.35 -13.22
C GLY A 232 -7.98 -6.35 -12.79
N TYR A 233 -8.27 -5.75 -11.64
CA TYR A 233 -9.63 -5.69 -11.09
C TYR A 233 -10.42 -4.50 -11.66
N LYS A 234 -11.61 -4.80 -12.18
CA LYS A 234 -12.54 -3.84 -12.81
C LYS A 234 -13.97 -4.20 -12.44
N ASP A 235 -14.88 -3.24 -12.35
CA ASP A 235 -16.30 -3.56 -12.20
C ASP A 235 -16.90 -4.18 -13.49
N THR A 236 -18.17 -4.53 -13.41
CA THR A 236 -18.95 -5.07 -14.55
C THR A 236 -19.13 -4.11 -15.73
N LYS A 237 -18.84 -2.81 -15.54
CA LYS A 237 -18.82 -1.78 -16.60
C LYS A 237 -17.41 -1.58 -17.17
N GLY A 238 -16.41 -2.34 -16.69
CA GLY A 238 -15.02 -2.24 -17.12
C GLY A 238 -14.22 -1.11 -16.49
N ARG A 239 -14.76 -0.42 -15.47
CA ARG A 239 -14.05 0.66 -14.75
C ARG A 239 -13.03 0.06 -13.78
N PRO A 240 -11.75 0.49 -13.80
CA PRO A 240 -10.75 -0.05 -12.89
C PRO A 240 -11.08 0.21 -11.41
N LEU A 241 -10.79 -0.77 -10.56
CA LEU A 241 -10.74 -0.62 -9.10
C LEU A 241 -9.68 0.42 -8.72
N LEU A 242 -10.03 1.36 -7.84
CA LEU A 242 -9.07 2.30 -7.29
C LEU A 242 -7.90 1.57 -6.64
N PRO A 243 -6.65 2.05 -6.83
CA PRO A 243 -5.49 1.51 -6.13
C PRO A 243 -5.70 1.62 -4.62
N TYR A 244 -5.50 0.50 -3.92
CA TYR A 244 -5.64 0.43 -2.47
C TYR A 244 -4.49 -0.37 -1.87
N GLY A 245 -3.69 0.26 -1.02
CA GLY A 245 -2.59 -0.37 -0.29
C GLY A 245 -2.95 -0.57 1.17
N TRP A 246 -2.62 -1.75 1.68
CA TRP A 246 -2.72 -2.06 3.11
C TRP A 246 -1.53 -2.86 3.61
N SER A 247 -1.40 -2.87 4.93
CA SER A 247 -0.31 -3.55 5.63
C SER A 247 -0.80 -4.17 6.92
N PHE A 248 -0.07 -5.18 7.39
CA PHE A 248 -0.28 -5.82 8.68
C PHE A 248 1.04 -6.44 9.18
N LYS A 249 1.12 -6.70 10.49
CA LYS A 249 2.28 -7.30 11.15
C LYS A 249 1.89 -8.61 11.83
N THR A 250 2.67 -9.66 11.60
CA THR A 250 2.49 -10.94 12.30
C THR A 250 3.09 -10.93 13.70
N ARG A 251 2.53 -11.75 14.62
CA ARG A 251 3.12 -12.02 15.94
C ARG A 251 4.36 -12.92 15.85
#